data_AF-A0A524LZF9-F1
#
_entry.id   AF-A0A524LZF9-F1
#
_cell.length_a   1.000
_cell.length_b   1.000
_cell.length_c   1.000
_cell.angle_alpha   90.00
_cell.angle_beta   90.00
_cell.angle_gamma   90.00
#
_symmetry.space_group_name_H-M   'P 1'
#
loop_
_entity.id
_entity.type
_entity.pdbx_description
1 polymer ?
#
loop_
_entity_poly.entity_id
_entity_poly.type
_entity_poly.pdbx_seq_one_letter_code
_entity_poly.pdbx_strand_id
1 'polypeptide(L)'
;MVNTISHIGIGLLLAYALGLKGRKRLGLVLLSIIPDLDYFTYSIFTFISGGVSHEARNQLFYLLGHREFTHSVFFAFIIALLIWLKTKDRAFTFGGFQAVFLHILLDYTTIAKMRPFY
;
A
#
# COMPACT_ATOMS: atom_id res chain seq x y z
N MET A 1 6.25 -12.71 -1.29
CA MET A 1 5.58 -11.72 -0.44
C MET A 1 6.20 -11.78 0.91
N VAL A 2 6.56 -10.61 1.42
CA VAL A 2 6.93 -10.41 2.80
C VAL A 2 5.64 -10.47 3.63
N ASN A 3 5.71 -10.98 4.86
CA ASN A 3 4.53 -11.03 5.71
C ASN A 3 4.20 -9.64 6.29
N THR A 4 2.94 -9.42 6.65
CA THR A 4 2.45 -8.16 7.22
C THR A 4 3.23 -7.73 8.47
N ILE A 5 3.71 -8.66 9.31
CA ILE A 5 4.49 -8.35 10.52
C ILE A 5 5.82 -7.68 10.16
N SER A 6 6.50 -8.18 9.13
CA SER A 6 7.73 -7.57 8.63
C SER A 6 7.47 -6.16 8.10
N HIS A 7 6.37 -5.95 7.36
CA HIS A 7 5.98 -4.61 6.90
C HIS A 7 5.67 -3.65 8.05
N ILE A 8 5.01 -4.12 9.12
CA ILE A 8 4.83 -3.36 10.37
C ILE A 8 6.18 -2.96 10.97
N GLY A 9 7.13 -3.91 11.03
CA GLY A 9 8.48 -3.65 11.55
C GLY A 9 9.19 -2.55 10.78
N ILE A 10 9.10 -2.56 9.44
CA ILE A 10 9.68 -1.52 8.58
C ILE A 10 8.97 -0.18 8.77
N GLY A 11 7.64 -0.16 8.84
CA GLY A 11 6.88 1.06 9.14
C GLY A 11 7.27 1.67 10.49
N LEU A 12 7.52 0.83 11.48
CA LEU A 12 7.99 1.27 12.80
C LEU A 12 9.42 1.84 12.75
N LEU A 13 10.35 1.15 12.06
CA LEU A 13 11.72 1.63 11.85
C LEU A 13 11.75 2.98 11.12
N LEU A 14 10.95 3.11 10.05
CA LEU A 14 10.76 4.36 9.33
C LEU A 14 10.24 5.48 10.25
N ALA A 15 9.27 5.18 11.11
CA ALA A 15 8.71 6.16 12.02
C ALA A 15 9.75 6.64 13.04
N TYR A 16 10.62 5.75 13.52
CA TYR A 16 11.74 6.11 14.38
C TYR A 16 12.78 6.94 13.63
N ALA A 17 13.17 6.54 12.43
CA ALA A 17 14.14 7.26 11.60
C ALA A 17 13.70 8.69 11.27
N LEU A 18 12.39 8.89 11.04
CA LEU A 18 11.78 10.20 10.78
C LEU A 18 11.44 10.99 12.05
N GLY A 19 11.73 10.46 13.24
CA GLY A 19 11.45 11.12 14.52
C GLY A 19 9.96 11.27 14.84
N LEU A 20 9.08 10.48 14.22
CA LEU A 20 7.63 10.57 14.42
C LEU A 20 7.22 10.02 15.80
N LYS A 21 6.26 10.69 16.41
CA LYS A 21 5.74 10.38 17.75
C LYS A 21 4.21 10.31 17.76
N GLY A 22 3.66 9.64 18.78
CA GLY A 22 2.22 9.54 19.02
C GLY A 22 1.44 9.02 17.80
N ARG A 23 0.35 9.71 17.45
CA ARG A 23 -0.55 9.32 16.36
C ARG A 23 0.12 9.25 14.98
N LYS A 24 1.17 10.04 14.73
CA LYS A 24 1.90 10.00 13.43
C LYS A 24 2.72 8.72 13.29
N ARG A 25 3.33 8.23 14.39
CA ARG A 25 4.02 6.93 14.41
C ARG A 25 3.04 5.79 14.12
N LEU A 26 1.92 5.77 14.85
CA LEU A 26 0.88 4.76 14.62
C LEU A 26 0.34 4.83 13.20
N GLY A 27 0.06 6.04 12.70
CA GLY A 27 -0.38 6.26 11.33
C GLY A 27 0.62 5.70 10.32
N LEU A 28 1.92 5.89 10.52
CA LEU A 28 2.93 5.37 9.61
C LEU A 28 3.01 3.84 9.61
N VAL A 29 2.89 3.22 10.78
CA VAL A 29 2.82 1.75 10.91
C VAL A 29 1.58 1.19 10.23
N LEU A 30 0.43 1.86 10.32
CA LEU A 30 -0.78 1.43 9.61
C LEU A 30 -0.65 1.61 8.10
N LEU A 31 0.02 2.68 7.65
CA LEU A 31 0.29 2.92 6.23
C LEU A 31 1.22 1.86 5.63
N SER A 32 2.14 1.26 6.40
CA SER A 32 3.03 0.23 5.86
C SER A 32 2.31 -1.11 5.57
N ILE A 33 1.07 -1.28 6.02
CA ILE A 33 0.26 -2.48 5.74
C ILE A 33 -0.97 -2.18 4.88
N ILE A 34 -1.18 -0.93 4.46
CA ILE A 34 -2.35 -0.59 3.65
C ILE A 34 -2.46 -1.40 2.35
N PRO A 35 -1.36 -1.81 1.66
CA PRO A 35 -1.49 -2.60 0.44
C PRO A 35 -1.97 -4.04 0.70
N ASP A 36 -1.69 -4.60 1.88
CA ASP A 36 -2.19 -5.93 2.31
C ASP A 36 -3.72 -5.93 2.55
N LEU A 37 -4.35 -4.75 2.60
CA LEU A 37 -5.81 -4.62 2.77
C LEU A 37 -6.57 -4.59 1.44
N ASP A 38 -5.95 -5.08 0.36
CA ASP A 38 -6.53 -5.18 -0.98
C ASP A 38 -7.75 -6.11 -1.07
N TYR A 39 -7.94 -7.00 -0.09
CA TYR A 39 -9.17 -7.78 0.06
C TYR A 39 -10.42 -6.87 0.17
N PHE A 40 -10.28 -5.66 0.71
CA PHE A 40 -11.38 -4.70 0.79
C PHE A 40 -11.76 -4.16 -0.58
N THR A 41 -10.78 -3.75 -1.40
CA THR A 41 -11.04 -3.31 -2.77
C THR A 41 -11.56 -4.46 -3.63
N TYR A 42 -11.06 -5.67 -3.40
CA TYR A 42 -11.55 -6.87 -4.07
C TYR A 42 -13.01 -7.20 -3.71
N SER A 43 -13.39 -6.99 -2.45
CA SER A 43 -14.77 -7.18 -1.98
C SER A 43 -15.72 -6.19 -2.65
N ILE A 44 -15.32 -4.92 -2.77
CA ILE A 44 -16.07 -3.89 -3.50
C ILE A 44 -16.22 -4.29 -4.97
N PHE A 45 -15.12 -4.69 -5.63
CA PHE A 45 -15.15 -5.18 -7.01
C PHE A 45 -16.17 -6.31 -7.17
N THR A 46 -16.10 -7.32 -6.31
CA THR A 46 -16.98 -8.49 -6.37
C THR A 46 -18.44 -8.08 -6.28
N PHE A 47 -18.77 -7.19 -5.33
CA PHE A 47 -20.13 -6.70 -5.12
C PHE A 47 -20.71 -5.95 -6.34
N ILE A 48 -19.91 -5.10 -7.00
CA ILE A 48 -20.39 -4.28 -8.13
C ILE A 48 -20.25 -4.98 -9.49
N SER A 49 -19.40 -5.99 -9.61
CA SER A 49 -18.99 -6.57 -10.90
C SER A 49 -20.11 -7.22 -11.69
N GLY A 50 -21.18 -7.69 -11.04
CA GLY A 50 -22.34 -8.29 -11.70
C GLY A 50 -23.28 -7.29 -12.36
N GLY A 51 -23.16 -5.99 -12.02
CA GLY A 51 -24.04 -4.92 -12.51
C GLY A 51 -23.46 -4.06 -13.63
N VAL A 52 -22.28 -4.41 -14.16
CA VAL A 52 -21.54 -3.60 -15.15
C VAL A 52 -21.29 -4.39 -16.44
N SER A 53 -21.01 -3.69 -17.54
CA SER A 53 -20.63 -4.35 -18.80
C SER A 53 -19.33 -5.14 -18.66
N HIS A 54 -19.07 -6.06 -19.59
CA HIS A 54 -17.83 -6.83 -19.58
C HIS A 54 -16.59 -5.92 -19.66
N GLU A 55 -16.64 -4.89 -20.50
CA GLU A 55 -15.53 -3.95 -20.67
C GLU A 55 -15.28 -3.17 -19.38
N ALA A 56 -16.35 -2.66 -18.75
CA ALA A 56 -16.27 -1.97 -17.48
C ALA A 56 -15.75 -2.89 -16.36
N ARG A 57 -16.19 -4.15 -16.32
CA ARG A 57 -15.72 -5.17 -15.39
C ARG A 57 -14.21 -5.40 -15.52
N ASN A 58 -13.69 -5.49 -16.74
CA ASN A 58 -12.25 -5.68 -16.97
C ASN A 58 -11.44 -4.49 -16.43
N GLN A 59 -11.87 -3.26 -16.71
CA GLN A 59 -11.19 -2.07 -16.20
C GLN A 59 -11.26 -1.98 -14.67
N LEU A 60 -12.43 -2.25 -14.08
CA LEU A 60 -12.62 -2.28 -12.64
C LEU A 60 -11.80 -3.37 -11.95
N PHE A 61 -11.57 -4.50 -12.61
CA PHE A 61 -10.72 -5.55 -12.07
C PHE A 61 -9.29 -5.04 -11.84
N TYR A 62 -8.69 -4.34 -12.80
CA TYR A 62 -7.34 -3.80 -12.61
C TYR A 62 -7.25 -2.71 -11.53
N LEU A 63 -8.32 -1.96 -11.32
CA LEU A 63 -8.36 -0.89 -10.33
C LEU A 63 -8.65 -1.39 -8.91
N LEU A 64 -9.58 -2.34 -8.77
CA LEU A 64 -10.15 -2.75 -7.49
C LEU A 64 -9.95 -4.23 -7.18
N GLY A 65 -10.01 -5.09 -8.21
CA GLY A 65 -9.93 -6.54 -8.09
C GLY A 65 -8.50 -7.11 -8.18
N HIS A 66 -7.51 -6.30 -8.54
CA HIS A 66 -6.14 -6.74 -8.68
C HIS A 66 -5.24 -6.05 -7.66
N ARG A 67 -4.42 -6.84 -6.97
CA ARG A 67 -3.42 -6.33 -6.02
C ARG A 67 -2.47 -5.27 -6.62
N GLU A 68 -2.26 -5.26 -7.94
CA GLU A 68 -1.27 -4.37 -8.57
C GLU A 68 -1.60 -2.90 -8.33
N PHE A 69 -2.88 -2.52 -8.19
CA PHE A 69 -3.20 -1.12 -7.93
C PHE A 69 -2.63 -0.68 -6.57
N THR A 70 -2.97 -1.37 -5.48
CA THR A 70 -2.44 -1.06 -4.14
C THR A 70 -0.94 -1.29 -4.03
N HIS A 71 -0.41 -2.17 -4.88
CA HIS A 71 1.02 -2.45 -5.00
C HIS A 71 1.73 -1.62 -6.09
N SER A 72 1.16 -0.50 -6.53
CA SER A 72 1.77 0.37 -7.52
C SER A 72 2.46 1.59 -6.89
N VAL A 73 3.53 2.06 -7.54
CA VAL A 73 4.15 3.35 -7.20
C VAL A 73 3.14 4.49 -7.31
N PHE A 74 2.21 4.41 -8.26
CA PHE A 74 1.13 5.38 -8.41
C PHE A 74 0.24 5.45 -7.17
N PHE A 75 -0.12 4.32 -6.56
CA PHE A 75 -0.88 4.29 -5.31
C PHE A 75 -0.08 4.89 -4.14
N ALA A 76 1.23 4.64 -4.05
CA ALA A 76 2.09 5.30 -3.07
C ALA A 76 2.05 6.85 -3.21
N PHE A 77 2.04 7.36 -4.45
CA PHE A 77 1.87 8.80 -4.70
C PHE A 77 0.49 9.32 -4.30
N ILE A 78 -0.59 8.59 -4.57
CA ILE A 78 -1.94 8.96 -4.12
C ILE A 78 -1.97 9.08 -2.59
N ILE A 79 -1.45 8.08 -1.88
CA ILE A 79 -1.40 8.09 -0.41
C ILE A 79 -0.63 9.31 0.10
N ALA A 80 0.56 9.57 -0.47
CA ALA A 80 1.35 10.74 -0.11
C ALA A 80 0.59 12.05 -0.37
N LEU A 81 -0.07 12.18 -1.51
CA LEU A 81 -0.88 13.35 -1.85
C LEU A 81 -2.02 13.55 -0.86
N LEU A 82 -2.75 12.49 -0.50
CA LEU A 82 -3.84 12.54 0.47
C LEU A 82 -3.34 12.99 1.86
N ILE A 83 -2.20 12.46 2.30
CA ILE A 83 -1.56 12.88 3.56
C ILE A 83 -1.18 14.36 3.50
N TRP A 84 -0.55 14.80 2.40
CA TRP A 84 -0.15 16.18 2.20
C TRP A 84 -1.34 17.14 2.23
N LEU A 85 -2.40 16.82 1.48
CA LEU A 85 -3.61 17.64 1.42
C LEU A 85 -4.25 17.82 2.79
N LYS A 86 -4.26 16.75 3.61
CA LYS A 86 -4.88 16.76 4.94
C LYS A 86 -4.01 17.37 6.04
N THR A 87 -2.70 17.12 6.03
CA THR A 87 -1.83 17.41 7.17
C THR A 87 -0.84 18.54 6.93
N LYS A 88 -0.47 18.78 5.67
CA LYS A 88 0.63 19.68 5.27
C LYS A 88 1.97 19.39 5.96
N ASP A 89 2.13 18.18 6.50
CA ASP A 89 3.34 17.74 7.18
C ASP A 89 4.25 17.02 6.19
N ARG A 90 5.41 17.61 5.89
CA ARG A 90 6.38 17.06 4.94
C ARG A 90 6.98 15.74 5.41
N ALA A 91 7.33 15.63 6.70
CA ALA A 91 7.96 14.42 7.24
C ALA A 91 6.97 13.25 7.24
N PHE A 92 5.72 13.50 7.63
CA PHE A 92 4.68 12.48 7.62
C PHE A 92 4.26 12.11 6.18
N THR A 93 4.21 13.08 5.27
CA THR A 93 3.95 12.83 3.84
C THR A 93 5.03 11.96 3.21
N PHE A 94 6.30 12.33 3.39
CA PHE A 94 7.43 11.56 2.89
C PHE A 94 7.48 10.17 3.52
N GLY A 95 7.25 10.09 4.83
CA GLY A 95 7.12 8.80 5.52
C GLY A 95 6.02 7.94 4.89
N GLY A 96 4.82 8.50 4.70
CA GLY A 96 3.70 7.76 4.12
C GLY A 96 3.99 7.21 2.73
N PHE A 97 4.65 8.00 1.88
CA PHE A 97 5.16 7.51 0.60
C PHE A 97 6.13 6.34 0.80
N GLN A 98 7.15 6.51 1.65
CA GLN A 98 8.19 5.50 1.89
C GLN A 98 7.61 4.21 2.48
N ALA A 99 6.63 4.30 3.38
CA ALA A 99 5.98 3.14 3.99
C ALA A 99 5.31 2.25 2.94
N VAL A 100 4.56 2.86 2.01
CA VAL A 100 3.88 2.14 0.92
C VAL A 100 4.90 1.68 -0.13
N PHE A 101 5.86 2.54 -0.50
CA PHE A 101 6.86 2.21 -1.51
C PHE A 101 7.76 1.05 -1.07
N LEU A 102 8.23 1.03 0.19
CA LEU A 102 9.04 -0.07 0.71
C LEU A 102 8.23 -1.36 0.83
N HIS A 103 6.95 -1.27 1.22
CA HIS A 103 6.06 -2.43 1.20
C HIS A 103 6.08 -3.08 -0.18
N ILE A 104 5.82 -2.28 -1.22
CA ILE A 104 5.81 -2.69 -2.62
C ILE A 104 7.15 -3.29 -3.03
N LEU A 105 8.24 -2.56 -2.79
CA LEU A 105 9.58 -2.96 -3.18
C LEU A 105 9.96 -4.32 -2.56
N LEU A 106 9.69 -4.51 -1.29
CA LEU A 106 10.01 -5.75 -0.58
C LEU A 106 9.18 -6.91 -1.09
N ASP A 107 7.90 -6.68 -1.39
CA ASP A 107 7.05 -7.71 -1.95
C ASP A 107 7.49 -8.14 -3.35
N TYR A 108 7.87 -7.19 -4.21
CA TYR A 108 8.41 -7.49 -5.54
C TYR A 108 9.78 -8.16 -5.49
N THR A 109 10.68 -7.70 -4.63
CA THR A 109 12.04 -8.27 -4.50
C THR A 109 12.06 -9.64 -3.83
N THR A 110 11.02 -9.98 -3.05
CA THR A 110 10.90 -11.28 -2.36
C THR A 110 9.84 -12.21 -2.98
N ILE A 111 9.29 -11.85 -4.15
CA ILE A 111 8.45 -12.75 -4.95
C ILE A 111 9.24 -14.03 -5.23
N ALA A 112 8.62 -15.18 -5.01
CA ALA A 112 9.26 -16.49 -5.11
C ALA A 112 9.90 -16.74 -6.49
N LYS A 113 9.40 -16.09 -7.56
CA LYS A 113 9.97 -16.16 -8.92
C LYS A 113 11.36 -15.53 -9.07
N MET A 114 11.83 -14.76 -8.09
CA MET A 114 13.13 -14.07 -8.10
C MET A 114 14.16 -14.71 -7.15
N ARG A 115 13.82 -15.83 -6.49
CA ARG A 115 14.76 -16.52 -5.58
C ARG A 115 15.73 -17.37 -6.39
N PRO A 116 17.06 -17.24 -6.20
CA PRO A 116 18.05 -18.00 -6.97
C PRO A 116 18.06 -19.52 -6.71
N PHE A 117 17.27 -20.00 -5.75
CA PHE A 117 17.24 -21.41 -5.33
C PHE A 117 15.82 -22.00 -5.35
N TYR A 118 14.94 -21.47 -6.19
CA TYR A 118 13.64 -22.09 -6.52
C TYR A 118 13.63 -22.57 -7.96
#